data_AF-A0A9D5NH98-F1
#
_entry.id   AF-A0A9D5NH98-F1
#
_cell.length_a   1.000
_cell.length_b   1.000
_cell.length_c   1.000
_cell.angle_alpha   90.00
_cell.angle_beta   90.00
_cell.angle_gamma   90.00
#
_symmetry.space_group_name_H-M   'P 1'
#
loop_
_entity.id
_entity.type
_entity.pdbx_description
1 polymer ?
#
loop_
_entity_poly.entity_id
_entity_poly.type
_entity_poly.pdbx_seq_one_letter_code
_entity_poly.pdbx_strand_id
1 'polypeptide(L)'
;MEKLLVSDYDDTIKTSNVFITKLNFNAIKKFRENGNKFVVASGRDYKSLSKALSFYNCEYDGLICNDGSVGFDSNGKVIYEQKLDENLVNNLSYYFDNNGNKYIYHYQMYNSFGYTSTNKNIIEFVIVPKLFKNIKPLIKEIQTYFPDLHINKFNNAIYIRKNYSKSDGIKIISKNLNVLKENIYTIGDWKNDYEMIRDYNGYNVFFSHPSLYKVSDGTVTSVSHLVKKLKNK
;
A
#
# COMPACT_ATOMS: atom_id res chain seq x y z
N MET A 1 27.63 1.25 0.04
CA MET A 1 26.59 2.30 -0.02
C MET A 1 25.30 1.68 0.48
N GLU A 2 24.60 2.33 1.41
CA GLU A 2 23.34 1.81 1.98
C GLU A 2 22.25 1.78 0.90
N LYS A 3 21.54 0.65 0.78
CA LYS A 3 20.42 0.47 -0.14
C LYS A 3 19.11 0.43 0.64
N LEU A 4 18.02 0.87 0.01
CA LEU A 4 16.66 0.69 0.50
C LEU A 4 15.92 -0.28 -0.43
N LEU A 5 15.42 -1.38 0.12
CA LEU A 5 14.46 -2.24 -0.56
C LEU A 5 13.05 -1.88 -0.09
N VAL A 6 12.18 -1.51 -1.02
CA VAL A 6 10.75 -1.34 -0.77
C VAL A 6 9.98 -2.43 -1.49
N SER A 7 9.10 -3.13 -0.80
CA SER A 7 8.38 -4.26 -1.38
C SER A 7 6.89 -4.19 -1.08
N ASP A 8 6.07 -4.55 -2.06
CA ASP A 8 4.70 -4.97 -1.76
C ASP A 8 4.66 -6.23 -0.90
N TYR A 9 3.56 -6.44 -0.20
CA TYR A 9 3.36 -7.56 0.71
C TYR A 9 2.66 -8.77 0.08
N ASP A 10 1.44 -8.61 -0.43
CA ASP A 10 0.60 -9.72 -0.86
C ASP A 10 0.98 -10.11 -2.29
N ASP A 11 1.16 -11.41 -2.54
CA ASP A 11 1.64 -11.96 -3.81
C ASP A 11 3.05 -11.51 -4.26
N THR A 12 3.70 -10.63 -3.49
CA THR A 12 5.11 -10.24 -3.64
C THR A 12 6.03 -10.84 -2.56
N ILE A 13 5.95 -10.40 -1.29
CA ILE A 13 6.72 -11.03 -0.17
C ILE A 13 6.05 -12.33 0.23
N LYS A 14 4.78 -12.24 0.64
CA LYS A 14 3.93 -13.36 1.00
C LYS A 14 3.30 -13.87 -0.28
N THR A 15 3.61 -15.09 -0.66
CA THR A 15 3.07 -15.72 -1.86
C THR A 15 2.17 -16.90 -1.46
N SER A 16 1.48 -17.49 -2.43
CA SER A 16 0.80 -18.78 -2.24
C SER A 16 1.78 -19.93 -1.92
N ASN A 17 3.05 -19.78 -2.27
CA ASN A 17 4.09 -20.75 -1.98
C ASN A 17 4.80 -20.42 -0.66
N VAL A 18 4.53 -21.22 0.37
CA VAL A 18 5.09 -21.06 1.72
C VAL A 18 6.63 -21.14 1.73
N PHE A 19 7.24 -21.96 0.87
CA PHE A 19 8.70 -22.05 0.78
C PHE A 19 9.30 -20.76 0.22
N ILE A 20 8.71 -20.19 -0.83
CA ILE A 20 9.15 -18.89 -1.39
C ILE A 20 8.97 -17.78 -0.36
N THR A 21 7.84 -17.77 0.35
CA THR A 21 7.57 -16.80 1.42
C THR A 21 8.67 -16.85 2.49
N LYS A 22 9.03 -18.03 2.98
CA LYS A 22 10.14 -18.21 3.94
C LYS A 22 11.48 -17.72 3.37
N LEU A 23 11.78 -18.03 2.11
CA LEU A 23 13.00 -17.56 1.46
C LEU A 23 13.05 -16.04 1.34
N ASN A 24 11.92 -15.40 1.05
CA ASN A 24 11.82 -13.94 0.96
C ASN A 24 12.13 -13.28 2.31
N PHE A 25 11.46 -13.70 3.39
CA PHE A 25 11.73 -13.16 4.73
C PHE A 25 13.16 -13.39 5.19
N ASN A 26 13.73 -14.58 4.94
CA ASN A 26 15.15 -14.86 5.25
C ASN A 26 16.10 -13.97 4.44
N ALA A 27 15.80 -13.69 3.18
CA ALA A 27 16.61 -12.81 2.34
C ALA A 27 16.52 -11.35 2.81
N ILE A 28 15.33 -10.87 3.16
CA ILE A 28 15.11 -9.54 3.74
C ILE A 28 15.91 -9.38 5.05
N LYS A 29 15.86 -10.37 5.94
CA LYS A 29 16.64 -10.37 7.18
C LYS A 29 18.14 -10.16 6.89
N LYS A 30 18.71 -11.00 6.02
CA LYS A 30 20.14 -10.90 5.61
C LYS A 30 20.46 -9.58 4.90
N PHE A 31 19.52 -9.04 4.14
CA PHE A 31 19.69 -7.75 3.49
C PHE A 31 19.86 -6.63 4.52
N ARG A 32 19.02 -6.64 5.58
CA ARG A 32 19.11 -5.69 6.69
C ARG A 32 20.34 -5.89 7.56
N GLU A 33 20.72 -7.14 7.87
CA GLU A 33 21.96 -7.48 8.60
C GLU A 33 23.21 -6.92 7.90
N ASN A 34 23.17 -6.74 6.58
CA ASN A 34 24.23 -6.12 5.80
C ASN A 34 24.21 -4.57 5.83
N GLY A 35 23.47 -3.97 6.76
CA GLY A 35 23.38 -2.51 6.92
C GLY A 35 22.48 -1.81 5.89
N ASN A 36 21.57 -2.54 5.24
CA ASN A 36 20.59 -1.95 4.32
C ASN A 36 19.24 -1.73 5.02
N LYS A 37 18.38 -0.90 4.42
CA LYS A 37 17.05 -0.58 4.94
C LYS A 37 15.95 -1.34 4.19
N PHE A 38 14.87 -1.66 4.89
CA PHE A 38 13.73 -2.35 4.30
C PHE A 38 12.42 -1.66 4.67
N VAL A 39 11.57 -1.42 3.68
CA VAL A 39 10.22 -0.84 3.85
C VAL A 39 9.20 -1.75 3.18
N VAL A 40 8.05 -1.92 3.81
CA VAL A 40 6.91 -2.64 3.21
C VAL A 40 5.87 -1.63 2.76
N ALA A 41 5.40 -1.72 1.52
CA ALA A 41 4.40 -0.82 0.95
C ALA A 41 3.16 -1.59 0.46
N SER A 42 2.05 -1.50 1.19
CA SER A 42 0.88 -2.35 0.98
C SER A 42 -0.44 -1.56 0.94
N GLY A 43 -1.46 -2.15 0.30
CA GLY A 43 -2.85 -1.68 0.40
C GLY A 43 -3.50 -1.98 1.75
N ARG A 44 -2.90 -2.83 2.58
CA ARG A 44 -3.37 -3.14 3.94
C ARG A 44 -3.31 -1.90 4.84
N ASP A 45 -4.21 -1.84 5.82
CA ASP A 45 -4.10 -0.94 6.96
C ASP A 45 -2.96 -1.37 7.91
N TYR A 46 -2.54 -0.44 8.78
CA TYR A 46 -1.44 -0.67 9.74
C TYR A 46 -1.68 -1.88 10.65
N LYS A 47 -2.87 -2.02 11.24
CA LYS A 47 -3.19 -3.11 12.16
C LYS A 47 -3.08 -4.48 11.47
N SER A 48 -3.59 -4.58 10.25
CA SER A 48 -3.51 -5.80 9.43
C SER A 48 -2.07 -6.11 9.01
N LEU A 49 -1.34 -5.11 8.49
CA LEU A 49 0.03 -5.30 7.99
C LEU A 49 1.02 -5.61 9.10
N SER A 50 1.00 -4.86 10.20
CA SER A 50 1.90 -5.06 11.35
C SER A 50 1.73 -6.45 11.95
N LYS A 51 0.47 -6.92 12.13
CA LYS A 51 0.18 -8.28 12.58
C LYS A 51 0.72 -9.34 11.61
N ALA A 52 0.56 -9.12 10.31
CA ALA A 52 1.04 -10.05 9.29
C ALA A 52 2.58 -10.16 9.28
N LEU A 53 3.29 -9.04 9.41
CA LEU A 53 4.76 -9.02 9.49
C LEU A 53 5.29 -9.61 10.80
N SER A 54 4.59 -9.35 11.91
CA SER A 54 4.92 -9.92 13.23
C SER A 54 4.84 -11.45 13.23
N PHE A 55 3.87 -12.04 12.53
CA PHE A 55 3.78 -13.50 12.38
C PHE A 55 5.04 -14.13 11.77
N TYR A 56 5.74 -13.41 10.90
CA TYR A 56 6.99 -13.86 10.27
C TYR A 56 8.25 -13.36 10.98
N ASN A 57 8.13 -12.67 12.12
CA ASN A 57 9.23 -11.98 12.78
C ASN A 57 10.02 -11.07 11.80
N CYS A 58 9.31 -10.43 10.87
CA CYS A 58 9.93 -9.56 9.89
C CYS A 58 10.17 -8.19 10.51
N GLU A 59 11.43 -7.86 10.70
CA GLU A 59 11.83 -6.50 11.04
C GLU A 59 11.85 -5.61 9.78
N TYR A 60 11.53 -4.32 9.96
CA TYR A 60 11.46 -3.31 8.92
C TYR A 60 11.86 -1.95 9.47
N ASP A 61 12.21 -1.02 8.57
CA ASP A 61 12.61 0.34 8.87
C ASP A 61 11.48 1.36 8.59
N GLY A 62 10.41 0.92 7.92
CA GLY A 62 9.18 1.69 7.78
C GLY A 62 8.06 0.90 7.11
N LEU A 63 6.84 1.40 7.26
CA LEU A 63 5.64 0.86 6.62
C LEU A 63 4.92 1.95 5.84
N ILE A 64 4.46 1.62 4.65
CA ILE A 64 3.54 2.41 3.84
C ILE A 64 2.25 1.60 3.75
N CYS A 65 1.15 2.14 4.28
CA CYS A 65 -0.15 1.47 4.36
C CYS A 65 -1.20 2.19 3.51
N ASN A 66 -2.33 1.52 3.29
CA ASN A 66 -3.49 2.05 2.55
C ASN A 66 -3.08 2.66 1.20
N ASP A 67 -2.25 1.93 0.45
CA ASP A 67 -1.70 2.28 -0.87
C ASP A 67 -0.92 3.62 -0.91
N GLY A 68 -0.34 4.04 0.20
CA GLY A 68 0.44 5.29 0.27
C GLY A 68 -0.15 6.34 1.19
N SER A 69 -1.37 6.16 1.70
CA SER A 69 -2.08 7.19 2.46
C SER A 69 -1.49 7.47 3.85
N VAL A 70 -0.74 6.53 4.42
CA VAL A 70 -0.10 6.71 5.73
C VAL A 70 1.23 5.97 5.78
N GLY A 71 2.21 6.58 6.43
CA GLY A 71 3.53 6.00 6.66
C GLY A 71 3.88 5.94 8.15
N PHE A 72 4.56 4.87 8.55
CA PHE A 72 5.03 4.62 9.91
C PHE A 72 6.52 4.33 9.95
N ASP A 73 7.18 4.70 11.05
CA ASP A 73 8.54 4.27 11.36
C ASP A 73 8.55 2.83 11.91
N SER A 74 9.75 2.32 12.21
CA SER A 74 9.96 0.98 12.77
C SER A 74 9.34 0.78 14.16
N ASN A 75 9.01 1.86 14.88
CA ASN A 75 8.40 1.82 16.20
C ASN A 75 6.87 1.99 16.15
N GLY A 76 6.28 2.10 14.95
CA GLY A 76 4.86 2.34 14.77
C GLY A 76 4.43 3.79 15.00
N LYS A 77 5.37 4.74 15.02
CA LYS A 77 5.05 6.17 15.03
C LYS A 77 4.70 6.62 13.63
N VAL A 78 3.62 7.40 13.50
CA VAL A 78 3.21 8.01 12.23
C VAL A 78 4.27 9.00 11.76
N ILE A 79 4.78 8.80 10.55
CA ILE A 79 5.67 9.74 9.84
C ILE A 79 4.84 10.75 9.05
N TYR A 80 3.80 10.28 8.37
CA TYR A 80 2.86 11.12 7.62
C TYR A 80 1.50 10.41 7.51
N GLU A 81 0.43 11.19 7.35
CA GLU A 81 -0.94 10.68 7.18
C GLU A 81 -1.77 11.61 6.31
N GLN A 82 -2.50 11.05 5.35
CA GLN A 82 -3.36 11.76 4.40
C GLN A 82 -4.81 11.72 4.89
N LYS A 83 -5.11 12.59 5.86
CA LYS A 83 -6.47 12.72 6.38
C LYS A 83 -7.42 13.29 5.35
N LEU A 84 -8.63 12.76 5.30
CA LEU A 84 -9.77 13.38 4.65
C LEU A 84 -10.16 14.65 5.42
N ASP A 85 -10.53 15.71 4.68
CA ASP A 85 -11.01 16.95 5.27
C ASP A 85 -12.33 16.71 6.01
N GLU A 86 -12.55 17.40 7.13
CA GLU A 86 -13.76 17.20 7.94
C GLU A 86 -15.04 17.53 7.15
N ASN A 87 -15.02 18.57 6.32
CA ASN A 87 -16.17 18.90 5.47
C ASN A 87 -16.40 17.81 4.42
N LEU A 88 -15.33 17.25 3.85
CA LEU A 88 -15.43 16.13 2.91
C LEU A 88 -16.00 14.88 3.59
N VAL A 89 -15.55 14.56 4.80
CA VAL A 89 -16.07 13.44 5.61
C VAL A 89 -17.57 13.65 5.86
N ASN A 90 -17.97 14.83 6.31
CA ASN A 90 -19.37 15.15 6.58
C ASN A 90 -20.24 15.07 5.31
N ASN A 91 -19.76 15.61 4.18
CA ASN A 91 -20.47 15.59 2.92
C ASN A 91 -20.63 14.16 2.37
N LEU A 92 -19.59 13.33 2.46
CA LEU A 92 -19.65 11.93 2.05
C LEU A 92 -20.60 11.12 2.93
N SER A 93 -20.51 11.27 4.25
CA SER A 93 -21.40 10.57 5.20
C SER A 93 -22.85 10.97 4.96
N TYR A 94 -23.14 12.28 4.84
CA TYR A 94 -24.47 12.77 4.49
C TYR A 94 -24.98 12.17 3.18
N TYR A 95 -24.12 12.12 2.15
CA TYR A 95 -24.47 11.51 0.88
C TYR A 95 -24.77 10.01 1.01
N PHE A 96 -23.97 9.24 1.77
CA PHE A 96 -24.21 7.81 1.98
C PHE A 96 -25.51 7.55 2.76
N ASP A 97 -25.78 8.34 3.79
CA ASP A 97 -26.95 8.18 4.66
C ASP A 97 -28.26 8.51 3.91
N ASN A 98 -28.25 9.54 3.06
CA ASN A 98 -29.46 10.03 2.39
C ASN A 98 -29.67 9.49 0.96
N ASN A 99 -28.58 9.31 0.20
CA ASN A 99 -28.64 8.93 -1.22
C ASN A 99 -28.04 7.53 -1.47
N GLY A 100 -27.11 7.09 -0.61
CA GLY A 100 -26.36 5.84 -0.77
C GLY A 100 -27.17 4.57 -0.58
N ASN A 101 -28.33 4.63 0.08
CA ASN A 101 -29.16 3.46 0.43
C ASN A 101 -29.56 2.58 -0.77
N LYS A 102 -29.62 3.13 -1.99
CA LYS A 102 -29.86 2.37 -3.21
C LYS A 102 -28.73 1.39 -3.54
N TYR A 103 -27.50 1.73 -3.15
CA TYR A 103 -26.27 1.07 -3.58
C TYR A 103 -25.50 0.40 -2.43
N ILE A 104 -25.56 0.98 -1.24
CA ILE A 104 -24.72 0.67 -0.09
C ILE A 104 -25.51 -0.15 0.92
N TYR A 105 -24.89 -1.22 1.45
CA TYR A 105 -25.41 -1.99 2.57
C TYR A 105 -24.94 -1.37 3.90
N HIS A 106 -23.65 -1.07 4.01
CA HIS A 106 -23.09 -0.25 5.08
C HIS A 106 -21.76 0.38 4.64
N TYR A 107 -21.30 1.39 5.37
CA TYR A 107 -19.94 1.92 5.26
C TYR A 107 -19.30 2.05 6.64
N GLN A 108 -17.97 2.06 6.66
CA GLN A 108 -17.16 2.30 7.86
C GLN A 108 -16.05 3.28 7.53
N MET A 109 -15.66 4.07 8.52
CA MET A 109 -14.56 5.04 8.43
C MET A 109 -13.40 4.57 9.28
N TYR A 110 -12.18 4.66 8.76
CA TYR A 110 -10.97 4.19 9.44
C TYR A 110 -9.96 5.31 9.63
N ASN A 111 -9.31 5.27 10.79
CA ASN A 111 -8.15 6.10 11.07
C ASN A 111 -6.86 5.48 10.55
N SER A 112 -5.76 6.22 10.68
CA SER A 112 -4.41 5.84 10.25
C SER A 112 -3.94 4.47 10.75
N PHE A 113 -4.41 4.03 11.91
CA PHE A 113 -4.01 2.75 12.52
C PHE A 113 -4.91 1.57 12.12
N GLY A 114 -5.94 1.79 11.29
CA GLY A 114 -6.90 0.74 10.90
C GLY A 114 -7.99 0.48 11.93
N TYR A 115 -8.25 1.42 12.84
CA TYR A 115 -9.41 1.35 13.75
C TYR A 115 -10.57 2.17 13.21
N THR A 116 -11.79 1.68 13.44
CA THR A 116 -13.00 2.43 13.12
C THR A 116 -13.04 3.73 13.94
N SER A 117 -13.43 4.82 13.29
CA SER A 117 -13.54 6.14 13.91
C SER A 117 -14.79 6.85 13.39
N THR A 118 -15.42 7.67 14.22
CA THR A 118 -16.72 8.25 13.88
C THR A 118 -16.66 9.66 13.31
N ASN A 119 -15.55 10.41 13.45
CA ASN A 119 -15.38 11.73 12.81
C ASN A 119 -13.96 12.34 12.89
N LYS A 120 -13.01 11.72 13.62
CA LYS A 120 -11.67 12.29 13.80
C LYS A 120 -10.61 11.46 13.11
N ASN A 121 -9.69 12.14 12.43
CA ASN A 121 -8.50 11.55 11.81
C ASN A 121 -8.83 10.43 10.79
N ILE A 122 -9.89 10.61 10.00
CA ILE A 122 -10.29 9.63 8.99
C ILE A 122 -9.34 9.70 7.80
N ILE A 123 -8.83 8.56 7.34
CA ILE A 123 -8.02 8.46 6.11
C ILE A 123 -8.72 7.69 5.00
N GLU A 124 -9.71 6.86 5.36
CA GLU A 124 -10.35 5.93 4.44
C GLU A 124 -11.81 5.66 4.81
N PHE A 125 -12.68 5.62 3.80
CA PHE A 125 -13.99 5.00 3.87
C PHE A 125 -13.93 3.62 3.22
N VAL A 126 -14.53 2.63 3.88
CA VAL A 126 -14.78 1.31 3.31
C VAL A 126 -16.28 1.11 3.17
N ILE A 127 -16.73 0.89 1.94
CA ILE A 127 -18.13 0.72 1.60
C ILE A 127 -18.36 -0.73 1.22
N VAL A 128 -19.37 -1.33 1.84
CA VAL A 128 -19.90 -2.64 1.45
C VAL A 128 -21.16 -2.40 0.62
N PRO A 129 -21.13 -2.64 -0.70
CA PRO A 129 -22.27 -2.48 -1.57
C PRO A 129 -23.28 -3.62 -1.39
N LYS A 130 -24.57 -3.35 -1.65
CA LYS A 130 -25.63 -4.39 -1.69
C LYS A 130 -25.40 -5.37 -2.84
N LEU A 131 -25.04 -4.84 -4.01
CA LEU A 131 -24.79 -5.61 -5.24
C LEU A 131 -23.60 -5.00 -5.99
N PHE A 132 -22.48 -5.73 -6.03
CA PHE A 132 -21.23 -5.23 -6.63
C PHE A 132 -21.37 -4.87 -8.13
N LYS A 133 -22.22 -5.59 -8.87
CA LYS A 133 -22.50 -5.34 -10.30
C LYS A 133 -23.11 -3.95 -10.55
N ASN A 134 -23.83 -3.40 -9.58
CA ASN A 134 -24.61 -2.17 -9.75
C ASN A 134 -23.92 -0.94 -9.15
N ILE A 135 -22.65 -1.04 -8.77
CA ILE A 135 -21.94 0.01 -8.02
C ILE A 135 -21.26 1.06 -8.92
N LYS A 136 -21.16 0.81 -10.22
CA LYS A 136 -20.54 1.74 -11.18
C LYS A 136 -21.16 3.15 -11.17
N PRO A 137 -22.50 3.31 -11.13
CA PRO A 137 -23.13 4.63 -11.06
C PRO A 137 -22.71 5.39 -9.79
N LEU A 138 -22.74 4.73 -8.63
CA LEU A 138 -22.30 5.33 -7.35
C LEU A 138 -20.88 5.87 -7.45
N ILE A 139 -19.96 5.09 -8.02
CA ILE A 139 -18.56 5.50 -8.15
C ILE A 139 -18.43 6.71 -9.06
N LYS A 140 -19.13 6.72 -10.19
CA LYS A 140 -19.13 7.87 -11.10
C LYS A 140 -19.68 9.12 -10.41
N GLU A 141 -20.72 8.97 -9.61
CA GLU A 141 -21.32 10.06 -8.84
C GLU A 141 -20.36 10.61 -7.79
N ILE A 142 -19.75 9.74 -6.96
CA ILE A 142 -18.73 10.15 -5.99
C ILE A 142 -17.57 10.86 -6.68
N GLN A 143 -17.06 10.34 -7.81
CA GLN A 143 -15.98 10.98 -8.56
C GLN A 143 -16.38 12.33 -9.16
N THR A 144 -17.66 12.53 -9.46
CA THR A 144 -18.16 13.82 -9.96
C THR A 144 -18.20 14.87 -8.85
N TYR A 145 -18.65 14.49 -7.66
CA TYR A 145 -18.72 15.41 -6.51
C TYR A 145 -17.38 15.59 -5.79
N PHE A 146 -16.51 14.57 -5.84
CA PHE A 146 -15.26 14.51 -5.10
C PHE A 146 -14.12 13.99 -5.99
N PRO A 147 -13.67 14.78 -6.99
CA PRO A 147 -12.72 14.34 -8.00
C PRO A 147 -11.33 14.00 -7.45
N ASP A 148 -10.96 14.54 -6.28
CA ASP A 148 -9.65 14.33 -5.65
C ASP A 148 -9.55 12.99 -4.89
N LEU A 149 -10.62 12.20 -4.87
CA LEU A 149 -10.66 10.92 -4.19
C LEU A 149 -10.25 9.77 -5.11
N HIS A 150 -9.35 8.93 -4.59
CA HIS A 150 -9.02 7.66 -5.17
C HIS A 150 -9.98 6.59 -4.66
N ILE A 151 -10.56 5.84 -5.60
CA ILE A 151 -11.57 4.81 -5.33
C ILE A 151 -11.05 3.47 -5.84
N ASN A 152 -10.79 2.53 -4.94
CA ASN A 152 -10.35 1.18 -5.26
C ASN A 152 -11.44 0.14 -4.96
N LYS A 153 -11.46 -0.95 -5.73
CA LYS A 153 -12.39 -2.08 -5.60
C LYS A 153 -11.61 -3.33 -5.25
N PHE A 154 -11.91 -3.94 -4.10
CA PHE A 154 -11.23 -5.15 -3.66
C PHE A 154 -12.13 -6.01 -2.76
N ASN A 155 -12.12 -7.33 -2.93
CA ASN A 155 -12.89 -8.31 -2.13
C ASN A 155 -14.32 -7.88 -1.78
N ASN A 156 -15.10 -7.48 -2.79
CA ASN A 156 -16.49 -7.01 -2.66
C ASN A 156 -16.68 -5.69 -1.89
N ALA A 157 -15.62 -5.00 -1.47
CA ALA A 157 -15.68 -3.68 -0.87
C ALA A 157 -15.15 -2.60 -1.82
N ILE A 158 -15.51 -1.36 -1.52
CA ILE A 158 -14.95 -0.16 -2.14
C ILE A 158 -14.21 0.63 -1.08
N TYR A 159 -13.00 1.05 -1.42
CA TYR A 159 -12.12 1.83 -0.57
C TYR A 159 -12.01 3.22 -1.16
N ILE A 160 -12.30 4.25 -0.38
CA ILE A 160 -12.24 5.65 -0.80
C ILE A 160 -11.26 6.38 0.11
N ARG A 161 -10.27 7.02 -0.50
CA ARG A 161 -9.19 7.74 0.18
C ARG A 161 -8.70 8.90 -0.67
N LYS A 162 -7.82 9.75 -0.13
CA LYS A 162 -7.14 10.76 -0.96
C LYS A 162 -6.28 10.10 -2.03
N ASN A 163 -6.12 10.75 -3.17
CA ASN A 163 -5.27 10.26 -4.25
C ASN A 163 -3.78 10.35 -3.85
N TYR A 164 -3.25 9.24 -3.37
CA TYR A 164 -1.84 9.03 -3.01
C TYR A 164 -1.41 7.65 -3.49
N SER A 165 -0.17 7.54 -3.95
CA SER A 165 0.42 6.29 -4.40
C SER A 165 1.47 5.77 -3.41
N LYS A 166 1.86 4.50 -3.57
CA LYS A 166 3.01 3.94 -2.85
C LYS A 166 4.29 4.72 -3.16
N SER A 167 4.45 5.24 -4.38
CA SER A 167 5.61 6.06 -4.77
C SER A 167 5.71 7.35 -3.96
N ASP A 168 4.58 8.01 -3.70
CA ASP A 168 4.52 9.21 -2.85
C ASP A 168 4.94 8.89 -1.41
N GLY A 169 4.50 7.75 -0.90
CA GLY A 169 4.92 7.25 0.41
C GLY A 169 6.42 6.99 0.50
N ILE A 170 7.00 6.34 -0.52
CA ILE A 170 8.45 6.08 -0.59
C ILE A 170 9.22 7.38 -0.58
N LYS A 171 8.77 8.42 -1.30
CA LYS A 171 9.43 9.72 -1.36
C LYS A 171 9.52 10.39 0.01
N ILE A 172 8.54 10.18 0.89
CA ILE A 172 8.52 10.76 2.24
C ILE A 172 9.38 9.90 3.19
N ILE A 173 9.19 8.58 3.17
CA ILE A 173 9.92 7.67 4.07
C ILE A 173 11.42 7.63 3.75
N SER A 174 11.83 7.64 2.49
CA SER A 174 13.25 7.61 2.14
C SER A 174 14.01 8.84 2.64
N LYS A 175 13.35 10.01 2.67
CA LYS A 175 13.91 11.22 3.30
C LYS A 175 14.07 11.07 4.80
N ASN A 176 13.08 10.48 5.49
CA ASN A 176 13.19 10.18 6.91
C ASN A 176 14.35 9.22 7.22
N LEU A 177 14.58 8.24 6.33
CA LEU A 177 15.66 7.27 6.41
C LEU A 177 17.01 7.79 5.88
N ASN A 178 17.08 9.01 5.33
CA ASN A 178 18.28 9.57 4.67
C ASN A 178 18.83 8.73 3.51
N VAL A 179 17.97 8.06 2.74
CA VAL A 179 18.37 7.25 1.57
C VAL A 179 18.11 8.01 0.28
N LEU A 180 19.15 8.15 -0.54
CA LEU A 180 19.07 8.79 -1.86
C LEU A 180 18.26 7.96 -2.85
N LYS A 181 17.57 8.62 -3.79
CA LYS A 181 16.62 8.01 -4.71
C LYS A 181 17.23 6.87 -5.55
N GLU A 182 18.47 7.05 -6.01
CA GLU A 182 19.23 6.10 -6.81
C GLU A 182 19.56 4.79 -6.07
N ASN A 183 19.50 4.79 -4.74
CA ASN A 183 19.74 3.63 -3.88
C ASN A 183 18.45 2.90 -3.46
N ILE A 184 17.29 3.33 -4.00
CA ILE A 184 15.98 2.75 -3.70
C ILE A 184 15.62 1.74 -4.78
N TYR A 185 15.35 0.52 -4.36
CA TYR A 185 14.91 -0.59 -5.19
C TYR A 185 13.51 -0.99 -4.79
N THR A 186 12.62 -1.16 -5.76
CA THR A 186 11.22 -1.48 -5.50
C THR A 186 10.84 -2.82 -6.12
N ILE A 187 9.90 -3.53 -5.49
CA ILE A 187 9.35 -4.76 -6.04
C ILE A 187 7.84 -4.88 -5.75
N GLY A 188 7.08 -5.28 -6.75
CA GLY A 188 5.63 -5.49 -6.64
C GLY A 188 5.08 -6.41 -7.73
N ASP A 189 3.76 -6.62 -7.71
CA ASP A 189 3.06 -7.53 -8.60
C ASP A 189 1.82 -6.91 -9.25
N TRP A 190 1.21 -5.87 -8.68
CA TRP A 190 -0.09 -5.38 -9.12
C TRP A 190 -0.11 -3.90 -9.52
N LYS A 191 -1.28 -3.42 -9.95
CA LYS A 191 -1.44 -2.07 -10.51
C LYS A 191 -1.06 -0.94 -9.55
N ASN A 192 -1.32 -1.10 -8.25
CA ASN A 192 -0.96 -0.14 -7.20
C ASN A 192 0.56 -0.07 -6.93
N ASP A 193 1.35 -0.94 -7.57
CA ASP A 193 2.82 -0.90 -7.53
C ASP A 193 3.42 -0.15 -8.72
N TYR A 194 2.61 0.22 -9.70
CA TYR A 194 3.06 0.78 -10.97
C TYR A 194 3.95 2.01 -10.79
N GLU A 195 3.51 2.98 -9.99
CA GLU A 195 4.26 4.22 -9.77
C GLU A 195 5.58 3.94 -9.03
N MET A 196 5.59 3.08 -8.01
CA MET A 196 6.83 2.79 -7.29
C MET A 196 7.84 1.98 -8.14
N ILE A 197 7.35 1.15 -9.07
CA ILE A 197 8.22 0.42 -10.00
C ILE A 197 8.76 1.37 -11.08
N ARG A 198 7.93 2.27 -11.60
CA ARG A 198 8.32 3.26 -12.62
C ARG A 198 9.30 4.31 -12.09
N ASP A 199 9.08 4.79 -10.86
CA ASP A 199 9.76 6.00 -10.37
C ASP A 199 11.13 5.73 -9.73
N TYR A 200 11.45 4.48 -9.41
CA TYR A 200 12.67 4.04 -8.72
C TYR A 200 13.33 2.87 -9.48
N ASN A 201 14.36 2.23 -8.90
CA ASN A 201 14.96 1.04 -9.52
C ASN A 201 14.03 -0.19 -9.35
N GLY A 202 12.97 -0.26 -10.16
CA GLY A 202 11.83 -1.11 -9.91
C GLY A 202 11.82 -2.44 -10.64
N TYR A 203 11.38 -3.47 -9.93
CA TYR A 203 11.27 -4.83 -10.43
C TYR A 203 9.83 -5.34 -10.27
N ASN A 204 9.40 -6.21 -11.16
CA ASN A 204 8.17 -6.96 -11.00
C ASN A 204 8.46 -8.45 -10.77
N VAL A 205 7.59 -9.13 -10.01
CA VAL A 205 7.62 -10.61 -9.95
C VAL A 205 7.07 -11.21 -11.25
N PHE A 206 7.46 -12.45 -11.58
CA PHE A 206 7.06 -13.09 -12.83
C PHE A 206 5.54 -13.20 -13.02
N PHE A 207 4.79 -13.53 -11.98
CA PHE A 207 3.31 -13.52 -12.05
C PHE A 207 2.79 -12.17 -11.59
N SER A 208 2.90 -11.16 -12.44
CA SER A 208 2.47 -9.79 -12.16
C SER A 208 1.55 -9.23 -13.25
N HIS A 209 0.86 -8.16 -12.91
CA HIS A 209 -0.01 -7.45 -13.83
C HIS A 209 0.76 -6.96 -15.08
N PRO A 210 0.24 -7.16 -16.32
CA PRO A 210 0.97 -6.87 -17.55
C PRO A 210 1.49 -5.43 -17.71
N SER A 211 0.86 -4.47 -17.03
CA SER A 211 1.31 -3.06 -17.08
C SER A 211 2.70 -2.86 -16.47
N LEU A 212 3.14 -3.72 -15.53
CA LEU A 212 4.41 -3.54 -14.83
C LEU A 212 5.62 -3.86 -15.72
N TYR A 213 5.47 -4.79 -16.66
CA TYR A 213 6.52 -5.15 -17.62
C TYR A 213 6.98 -4.01 -18.52
N LYS A 214 6.17 -2.96 -18.67
CA LYS A 214 6.48 -1.79 -19.50
C LYS A 214 7.35 -0.77 -18.77
N VAL A 215 7.45 -0.86 -17.45
CA VAL A 215 8.08 0.15 -16.60
C VAL A 215 9.14 -0.41 -15.65
N SER A 216 9.24 -1.73 -15.50
CA SER A 216 10.25 -2.34 -14.66
C SER A 216 11.63 -2.38 -15.33
N ASP A 217 12.69 -2.23 -14.52
CA ASP A 217 14.08 -2.47 -14.90
C ASP A 217 14.36 -3.96 -15.16
N GLY A 218 13.44 -4.83 -14.75
CA GLY A 218 13.45 -6.23 -15.06
C GLY A 218 12.51 -7.05 -14.20
N THR A 219 12.40 -8.31 -14.55
CA THR A 219 11.56 -9.27 -13.85
C THR A 219 12.41 -10.20 -12.99
N VAL A 220 11.93 -10.50 -11.79
CA VAL A 220 12.53 -11.47 -10.87
C VAL A 220 11.52 -12.53 -10.49
N THR A 221 12.00 -13.67 -10.00
CA THR A 221 11.13 -14.78 -9.57
C THR A 221 10.61 -14.60 -8.15
N SER A 222 11.26 -13.76 -7.34
CA SER A 222 10.91 -13.51 -5.93
C SER A 222 11.68 -12.33 -5.36
N VAL A 223 11.26 -11.83 -4.19
CA VAL A 223 12.04 -10.85 -3.40
C VAL A 223 13.43 -11.39 -3.08
N SER A 224 13.54 -12.68 -2.73
CA SER A 224 14.84 -13.32 -2.47
C SER A 224 15.76 -13.36 -3.69
N HIS A 225 15.24 -13.48 -4.91
CA HIS A 225 16.03 -13.33 -6.14
C HIS A 225 16.51 -11.88 -6.28
N LEU A 226 15.64 -10.88 -6.12
CA LEU A 226 16.06 -9.48 -6.18
C LEU A 226 17.17 -9.17 -5.18
N VAL A 227 17.01 -9.57 -3.91
CA VAL A 227 18.03 -9.38 -2.87
C VAL A 227 19.38 -9.98 -3.29
N LYS A 228 19.41 -11.16 -3.91
CA LYS A 228 20.66 -11.76 -4.43
C LYS A 228 21.28 -10.90 -5.54
N LYS A 229 20.46 -10.39 -6.46
CA LYS A 229 20.90 -9.51 -7.56
C LYS A 229 21.51 -8.21 -7.03
N LEU A 230 20.96 -7.65 -5.95
CA LEU A 230 21.44 -6.42 -5.31
C LEU A 230 22.76 -6.59 -4.55
N LYS A 231 23.18 -7.81 -4.21
CA LYS A 231 24.49 -8.07 -3.59
C LYS A 231 25.66 -7.90 -4.56
N ASN A 232 25.40 -8.06 -5.86
CA ASN A 232 26.41 -8.03 -6.91
C ASN A 232 26.49 -6.66 -7.63
N LYS A 233 25.77 -5.66 -7.11
CA LYS A 233 25.79 -4.27 -7.55
C LYS A 233 26.39 -3.40 -6.45
#